data_AF-A0A534TMS9-F1
#
_entry.id   AF-A0A534TMS9-F1
#
_cell.length_a   1.000
_cell.length_b   1.000
_cell.length_c   1.000
_cell.angle_alpha   90.00
_cell.angle_beta   90.00
_cell.angle_gamma   90.00
#
_symmetry.space_group_name_H-M   'P 1'
#
loop_
_entity.id
_entity.type
_entity.pdbx_description
1 polymer ?
#
loop_
_entity_poly.entity_id
_entity_poly.type
_entity_poly.pdbx_seq_one_letter_code
_entity_poly.pdbx_strand_id
1 'polypeptide(L)'
;MVWILVAVLAAAVVVLVLRDRRTIAQLERRLEASSRELEALQRAFSRFAPAEVVEEIIAQGVSTHPEKKEITVLFADLKGFTAMSERLDPAVLVTILNEYFERMSRVITAHRGHVSKFIGDGILALFGALDANPWQTNDAVRAAFAMQASLAELNVRLAADQRPTLAMGIGIHRGVVVAGVIGSAELVEYGVIGSTVNVASRVQEL
;
A
#
# COMPACT_ATOMS: atom_id res chain seq x y z
N MET A 1 50.71 23.30 47.77
CA MET A 1 50.54 21.89 47.34
C MET A 1 49.07 21.47 47.31
N VAL A 2 48.30 21.63 48.40
CA VAL A 2 46.87 21.24 48.49
C VAL A 2 45.97 21.93 47.45
N TRP A 3 46.09 23.24 47.26
CA TRP A 3 45.26 23.99 46.29
C TRP A 3 45.46 23.56 44.82
N ILE A 4 46.66 23.09 44.47
CA ILE A 4 46.95 22.57 43.12
C ILE A 4 46.23 21.24 42.91
N LEU A 5 46.24 20.36 43.90
CA LEU A 5 45.51 19.08 43.89
C LEU A 5 44.00 19.28 43.75
N VAL A 6 43.43 20.25 44.48
CA VAL A 6 42.00 20.57 44.39
C VAL A 6 41.63 21.12 43.00
N ALA A 7 42.45 22.02 42.44
CA ALA A 7 42.23 22.56 41.10
C ALA A 7 42.30 21.48 40.01
N VAL A 8 43.26 20.56 40.11
CA VAL A 8 43.40 19.42 39.17
C VAL A 8 42.20 18.48 39.28
N LEU A 9 41.73 18.17 40.50
CA LEU A 9 40.56 17.32 40.72
C LEU A 9 39.28 17.95 40.15
N ALA A 10 39.08 19.26 40.38
CA ALA A 10 37.95 20.00 39.84
C ALA A 10 37.98 20.04 38.31
N ALA A 11 39.14 20.27 37.71
CA ALA A 11 39.32 20.22 36.25
C ALA A 11 39.02 18.82 35.70
N ALA A 12 39.49 17.76 36.37
CA ALA A 12 39.22 16.38 35.98
C ALA A 12 37.72 16.05 36.03
N VAL A 13 37.01 16.48 37.08
CA VAL A 13 35.54 16.31 37.20
C VAL A 13 34.81 17.08 36.08
N VAL A 14 35.22 18.32 35.80
CA VAL A 14 34.64 19.11 34.71
C VAL A 14 34.85 18.42 33.36
N VAL A 15 36.05 17.91 33.08
CA VAL A 15 36.34 17.16 31.85
C VAL A 15 35.49 15.89 31.75
N LEU A 16 35.27 15.18 32.85
CA LEU A 16 34.47 13.95 32.90
C LEU A 16 32.99 14.25 32.64
N VAL A 17 32.43 15.27 33.29
CA VAL A 17 31.05 15.74 33.07
C VAL A 17 30.84 16.24 31.63
N LEU A 18 31.81 16.97 31.07
CA LEU A 18 31.74 17.43 29.67
C LEU A 18 31.83 16.25 28.68
N ARG A 19 32.62 15.22 28.99
CA ARG A 19 32.71 14.00 28.17
C ARG A 19 31.38 13.25 28.19
N ASP A 20 30.78 13.04 29.35
CA ASP A 20 29.50 12.35 29.48
C ASP A 20 28.37 13.10 28.75
N ARG A 21 28.30 14.43 28.90
CA ARG A 21 27.34 15.26 28.15
C ARG A 21 27.51 15.14 26.64
N ARG A 22 28.75 15.07 26.13
CA ARG A 22 29.02 14.87 24.70
C ARG A 22 28.58 13.49 24.24
N THR A 23 28.84 12.45 25.04
CA THR A 23 28.43 11.08 24.73
C THR A 23 26.91 10.94 24.71
N ILE A 24 26.20 11.49 25.70
CA ILE A 24 24.73 11.50 25.74
C ILE A 24 24.17 12.21 24.50
N ALA A 25 24.67 13.41 24.18
CA ALA A 25 24.24 14.14 22.99
C ALA A 25 24.55 13.40 21.67
N GLN A 26 25.63 12.62 21.62
CA GLN A 26 25.95 11.77 20.47
C GLN A 26 25.00 10.57 20.36
N LEU A 27 24.63 9.95 21.49
CA LEU A 27 23.67 8.85 21.54
C LEU A 27 22.28 9.31 21.13
N GLU A 28 21.82 10.46 21.63
CA GLU A 28 20.54 11.06 21.23
C GLU A 28 20.49 11.31 19.72
N ARG A 29 21.55 11.92 19.15
CA ARG A 29 21.63 12.14 17.70
C ARG A 29 21.61 10.85 16.89
N ARG A 30 22.28 9.79 17.38
CA ARG A 30 22.27 8.47 16.70
C ARG A 30 20.89 7.83 16.79
N LEU A 31 20.25 7.91 17.95
CA LEU A 31 18.89 7.39 18.14
C LEU A 31 17.88 8.12 17.25
N GLU A 32 17.95 9.45 17.19
CA GLU A 32 17.12 10.25 16.29
C GLU A 32 17.37 9.92 14.82
N ALA A 33 18.64 9.77 14.41
CA ALA A 33 18.99 9.40 13.04
C ALA A 33 18.46 8.01 12.69
N SER A 34 18.65 7.02 13.57
CA SER A 34 18.12 5.66 13.38
C SER A 34 16.60 5.63 13.38
N SER A 35 15.92 6.40 14.24
CA SER A 35 14.45 6.50 14.23
C SER A 35 13.94 7.07 12.91
N ARG A 36 14.56 8.15 12.41
CA ARG A 36 14.19 8.73 11.11
C ARG A 36 14.44 7.79 9.94
N GLU A 37 15.53 7.02 9.99
CA GLU A 37 15.85 6.01 8.99
C GLU A 37 14.82 4.87 9.00
N LEU A 38 14.46 4.37 10.18
CA LEU A 38 13.40 3.36 10.34
C LEU A 38 12.04 3.88 9.84
N GLU A 39 11.66 5.12 10.16
CA GLU A 39 10.45 5.74 9.64
C GLU A 39 10.47 5.88 8.11
N ALA A 40 11.63 6.24 7.52
CA ALA A 40 11.78 6.34 6.08
C ALA A 40 11.66 4.96 5.40
N LEU A 41 12.26 3.93 6.00
CA LEU A 41 12.11 2.54 5.58
C LEU A 41 10.65 2.09 5.67
N GLN A 42 9.98 2.33 6.79
CA GLN A 42 8.56 2.00 6.96
C GLN A 42 7.68 2.69 5.90
N ARG A 43 7.89 3.99 5.64
CA ARG A 43 7.19 4.73 4.57
C ARG A 43 7.49 4.19 3.17
N ALA A 44 8.70 3.72 2.92
CA ALA A 44 9.04 3.11 1.65
C ALA A 44 8.34 1.75 1.50
N PHE A 45 8.35 0.91 2.54
CA PHE A 45 7.70 -0.41 2.56
C PHE A 45 6.17 -0.34 2.49
N SER A 46 5.53 0.68 3.08
CA SER A 46 4.07 0.87 3.01
C SER A 46 3.54 1.15 1.61
N ARG A 47 4.42 1.42 0.63
CA ARG A 47 4.04 1.51 -0.79
C ARG A 47 3.97 0.15 -1.48
N PHE A 48 4.52 -0.88 -0.87
CA PHE A 48 4.60 -2.24 -1.42
C PHE A 48 3.70 -3.24 -0.69
N ALA A 49 3.24 -2.91 0.52
CA ALA A 49 2.30 -3.72 1.28
C ALA A 49 1.35 -2.84 2.12
N PRO A 50 0.14 -3.33 2.41
CA PRO A 50 -0.82 -2.63 3.28
C PRO A 50 -0.20 -2.40 4.66
N ALA A 51 -0.50 -1.27 5.31
CA ALA A 51 0.06 -0.95 6.62
C ALA A 51 -0.25 -2.03 7.65
N GLU A 52 -1.47 -2.58 7.65
CA GLU A 52 -1.86 -3.65 8.57
C GLU A 52 -1.00 -4.91 8.39
N VAL A 53 -0.65 -5.25 7.14
CA VAL A 53 0.20 -6.41 6.82
C VAL A 53 1.65 -6.16 7.25
N VAL A 54 2.16 -4.95 7.04
CA VAL A 54 3.52 -4.57 7.48
C VAL A 54 3.61 -4.63 9.00
N GLU A 55 2.62 -4.08 9.71
CA GLU A 55 2.55 -4.14 11.17
C GLU A 55 2.46 -5.57 11.69
N GLU A 56 1.64 -6.42 11.05
CA GLU A 56 1.51 -7.83 11.42
C GLU A 56 2.81 -8.62 11.19
N ILE A 57 3.50 -8.38 10.05
CA ILE A 57 4.81 -8.98 9.77
C ILE A 57 5.86 -8.51 10.80
N ILE A 58 5.84 -7.23 11.19
CA ILE A 58 6.76 -6.70 12.22
C ILE A 58 6.46 -7.33 13.59
N ALA A 59 5.18 -7.51 13.94
CA ALA A 59 4.76 -8.00 15.24
C ALA A 59 4.93 -9.53 15.40
N GLN A 60 4.66 -10.30 14.36
CA GLN A 60 4.55 -11.77 14.42
C GLN A 60 5.51 -12.52 13.49
N GLY A 61 6.29 -11.80 12.67
CA GLY A 61 7.10 -12.39 11.60
C GLY A 61 6.26 -12.75 10.37
N VAL A 62 6.92 -13.28 9.33
CA VAL A 62 6.28 -13.65 8.04
C VAL A 62 5.28 -14.82 8.18
N SER A 63 5.25 -15.51 9.33
CA SER A 63 4.31 -16.60 9.61
C SER A 63 2.91 -16.10 9.97
N THR A 64 2.24 -15.42 9.03
CA THR A 64 0.79 -15.20 9.15
C THR A 64 0.08 -16.53 8.89
N HIS A 65 -0.81 -16.92 9.80
CA HIS A 65 -1.59 -18.15 9.63
C HIS A 65 -2.70 -17.88 8.61
N PRO A 66 -2.82 -18.68 7.53
CA PRO A 66 -3.89 -18.49 6.57
C PRO A 66 -5.25 -18.65 7.24
N GLU A 67 -6.13 -17.66 7.10
CA GLU A 67 -7.46 -17.65 7.70
C GLU A 67 -8.55 -17.79 6.64
N LYS A 68 -9.55 -18.63 6.91
CA LYS A 68 -10.75 -18.68 6.08
C LYS A 68 -11.66 -17.51 6.41
N LYS A 69 -11.87 -16.61 5.44
CA LYS A 69 -12.75 -15.45 5.56
C LYS A 69 -13.74 -15.40 4.41
N GLU A 70 -14.95 -14.92 4.68
CA GLU A 70 -15.88 -14.56 3.62
C GLU A 70 -15.71 -13.08 3.26
N ILE A 71 -15.22 -12.83 2.05
CA ILE A 71 -14.89 -11.49 1.58
C ILE A 71 -15.65 -11.14 0.31
N THR A 72 -15.65 -9.85 -0.05
CA THR A 72 -16.14 -9.35 -1.34
C THR A 72 -14.94 -8.90 -2.16
N VAL A 73 -14.82 -9.45 -3.35
CA VAL A 73 -13.75 -9.16 -4.31
C VAL A 73 -14.33 -8.29 -5.42
N LEU A 74 -13.62 -7.23 -5.77
CA LEU A 74 -13.87 -6.39 -6.94
C LEU A 74 -12.71 -6.53 -7.90
N PHE A 75 -13.00 -6.83 -9.16
CA PHE A 75 -12.04 -6.83 -10.25
C PHE A 75 -12.45 -5.76 -11.26
N ALA A 76 -11.56 -4.83 -11.59
CA ALA A 76 -11.80 -3.82 -12.61
C ALA A 76 -10.72 -3.88 -13.67
N ASP A 77 -11.06 -3.68 -14.94
CA ASP A 77 -10.11 -3.78 -16.05
C ASP A 77 -10.47 -2.79 -17.17
N LEU A 78 -9.49 -2.31 -17.93
CA LEU A 78 -9.73 -1.32 -18.96
C LEU A 78 -10.13 -1.98 -20.29
N LYS A 79 -11.29 -1.58 -20.82
CA LYS A 79 -11.79 -2.09 -22.09
C LYS A 79 -10.93 -1.58 -23.24
N GLY A 80 -10.43 -2.50 -24.06
CA GLY A 80 -9.63 -2.17 -25.26
C GLY A 80 -8.21 -1.69 -24.95
N PHE A 81 -7.71 -1.93 -23.73
CA PHE A 81 -6.38 -1.48 -23.33
C PHE A 81 -5.25 -2.03 -24.19
N THR A 82 -5.28 -3.33 -24.53
CA THR A 82 -4.24 -3.95 -25.37
C THR A 82 -4.05 -3.18 -26.68
N ALA A 83 -5.14 -2.92 -27.41
CA ALA A 83 -5.10 -2.20 -28.67
C ALA A 83 -4.67 -0.73 -28.52
N MET A 84 -4.95 -0.12 -27.36
CA MET A 84 -4.48 1.22 -27.03
C MET A 84 -2.98 1.24 -26.70
N SER A 85 -2.49 0.23 -25.97
CA SER A 85 -1.09 0.12 -25.55
C SER A 85 -0.11 -0.06 -26.71
N GLU A 86 -0.57 -0.66 -27.81
CA GLU A 86 0.22 -0.83 -29.04
C GLU A 86 0.39 0.46 -29.84
N ARG A 87 -0.47 1.47 -29.64
CA ARG A 87 -0.50 2.70 -30.45
C ARG A 87 0.08 3.91 -29.72
N LEU A 88 0.05 3.90 -28.40
CA LEU A 88 0.55 5.00 -27.58
C LEU A 88 2.04 4.85 -27.33
N ASP A 89 2.70 6.00 -27.17
CA ASP A 89 4.03 6.04 -26.60
C ASP A 89 4.03 5.41 -25.18
N PRO A 90 4.96 4.50 -24.85
CA PRO A 90 4.99 3.83 -23.56
C PRO A 90 5.05 4.77 -22.36
N ALA A 91 5.76 5.91 -22.44
CA ALA A 91 5.85 6.85 -21.34
C ALA A 91 4.52 7.58 -21.11
N VAL A 92 3.80 7.90 -22.19
CA VAL A 92 2.45 8.46 -22.12
C VAL A 92 1.47 7.45 -21.52
N LEU A 93 1.53 6.19 -21.96
CA LEU A 93 0.70 5.11 -21.44
C LEU A 93 0.88 4.91 -19.94
N VAL A 94 2.12 4.83 -19.46
CA VAL A 94 2.44 4.70 -18.03
C VAL A 94 1.92 5.90 -17.24
N THR A 95 2.01 7.11 -17.79
CA THR A 95 1.48 8.31 -17.13
C THR A 95 -0.04 8.23 -16.96
N ILE A 96 -0.76 7.82 -18.00
CA ILE A 96 -2.22 7.65 -17.96
C ILE A 96 -2.59 6.55 -16.96
N LEU A 97 -1.91 5.41 -17.00
CA LEU A 97 -2.14 4.29 -16.08
C LEU A 97 -1.92 4.69 -14.62
N ASN A 98 -0.83 5.40 -14.33
CA ASN A 98 -0.56 5.85 -12.97
C ASN A 98 -1.63 6.82 -12.46
N GLU A 99 -2.12 7.74 -13.29
CA GLU A 99 -3.22 8.64 -12.91
C GLU A 99 -4.53 7.86 -12.69
N TYR A 100 -4.81 6.87 -13.54
CA TYR A 100 -5.94 5.96 -13.40
C TYR A 100 -5.87 5.16 -12.09
N PHE A 101 -4.77 4.45 -11.83
CA PHE A 101 -4.59 3.64 -10.63
C PHE A 101 -4.66 4.47 -9.36
N GLU A 102 -4.04 5.64 -9.34
CA GLU A 102 -4.09 6.55 -8.21
C GLU A 102 -5.53 6.96 -7.88
N ARG A 103 -6.32 7.34 -8.89
CA ARG A 103 -7.72 7.75 -8.68
C ARG A 103 -8.59 6.59 -8.21
N MET A 104 -8.49 5.44 -8.87
CA MET A 104 -9.28 4.27 -8.52
C MET A 104 -8.94 3.77 -7.13
N SER A 105 -7.65 3.75 -6.77
CA SER A 105 -7.20 3.37 -5.43
C SER A 105 -7.81 4.26 -4.36
N ARG A 106 -7.81 5.58 -4.56
CA ARG A 106 -8.46 6.52 -3.61
C ARG A 106 -9.96 6.26 -3.46
N VAL A 107 -10.66 5.99 -4.56
CA VAL A 107 -12.09 5.66 -4.51
C VAL A 107 -12.32 4.38 -3.73
N ILE A 108 -11.57 3.32 -4.02
CA ILE A 108 -11.66 2.03 -3.34
C ILE A 108 -11.43 2.19 -1.84
N THR A 109 -10.36 2.90 -1.45
CA THR A 109 -10.04 3.19 -0.04
C THR A 109 -11.12 4.02 0.64
N ALA A 110 -11.68 5.04 -0.03
CA ALA A 110 -12.78 5.85 0.50
C ALA A 110 -14.05 5.03 0.81
N HIS A 111 -14.18 3.86 0.18
CA HIS A 111 -15.24 2.89 0.41
C HIS A 111 -14.79 1.68 1.25
N ARG A 112 -13.72 1.82 2.06
CA ARG A 112 -13.21 0.73 2.95
C ARG A 112 -12.82 -0.55 2.21
N GLY A 113 -12.47 -0.40 0.93
CA GLY A 113 -11.82 -1.44 0.15
C GLY A 113 -10.31 -1.26 0.20
N HIS A 114 -9.61 -2.34 -0.11
CA HIS A 114 -8.16 -2.37 -0.18
C HIS A 114 -7.72 -2.86 -1.57
N VAL A 115 -6.84 -2.11 -2.24
CA VAL A 115 -6.24 -2.55 -3.51
C VAL A 115 -5.15 -3.57 -3.22
N SER A 116 -5.45 -4.85 -3.48
CA SER A 116 -4.50 -5.94 -3.24
C SER A 116 -3.35 -5.90 -4.24
N LYS A 117 -3.65 -5.73 -5.53
CA LYS A 117 -2.64 -5.62 -6.59
C LYS A 117 -3.20 -5.05 -7.88
N PHE A 118 -2.29 -4.57 -8.72
CA PHE A 118 -2.54 -4.26 -10.13
C PHE A 118 -2.13 -5.45 -10.99
N ILE A 119 -2.94 -5.81 -11.98
CA ILE A 119 -2.69 -6.94 -12.89
C ILE A 119 -2.79 -6.41 -14.32
N GLY A 120 -1.66 -6.02 -14.92
CA GLY A 120 -1.68 -5.30 -16.19
C GLY A 120 -2.33 -3.93 -16.01
N ASP A 121 -3.43 -3.69 -16.70
CA ASP A 121 -4.33 -2.53 -16.55
C ASP A 121 -5.48 -2.76 -15.55
N GLY A 122 -5.57 -3.98 -15.01
CA GLY A 122 -6.57 -4.38 -14.05
C GLY A 122 -6.25 -4.03 -12.60
N ILE A 123 -7.30 -3.94 -11.79
CA ILE A 123 -7.26 -3.67 -10.35
C ILE A 123 -8.00 -4.80 -9.63
N LEU A 124 -7.30 -5.47 -8.71
CA LEU A 124 -7.91 -6.39 -7.75
C LEU A 124 -8.06 -5.69 -6.40
N ALA A 125 -9.31 -5.53 -5.97
CA ALA A 125 -9.64 -4.95 -4.67
C ALA A 125 -10.41 -5.92 -3.78
N LEU A 126 -10.12 -5.85 -2.48
CA LEU A 126 -10.67 -6.72 -1.45
C LEU A 126 -11.42 -5.88 -0.42
N PHE A 127 -12.61 -6.34 -0.04
CA PHE A 127 -13.42 -5.74 1.01
C PHE A 127 -13.65 -6.80 2.08
N GLY A 128 -13.38 -6.47 3.34
CA GLY A 128 -13.53 -7.41 4.46
C GLY A 128 -12.35 -8.37 4.68
N ALA A 129 -11.24 -8.22 3.94
CA ALA A 129 -10.08 -9.11 4.02
C ALA A 129 -9.14 -8.76 5.19
N LEU A 130 -8.74 -7.49 5.27
CA LEU A 130 -7.87 -6.96 6.33
C LEU A 130 -8.71 -6.68 7.58
N ASP A 131 -9.65 -5.75 7.48
CA ASP A 131 -10.57 -5.41 8.56
C ASP A 131 -11.93 -6.09 8.42
N ALA A 132 -12.57 -6.39 9.55
CA ALA A 132 -13.94 -6.84 9.57
C ALA A 132 -14.88 -5.75 9.02
N ASN A 133 -15.54 -6.04 7.90
CA ASN A 133 -16.49 -5.13 7.27
C ASN A 133 -17.83 -5.82 7.01
N PRO A 134 -18.85 -5.63 7.88
CA PRO A 134 -20.19 -6.19 7.68
C PRO A 134 -20.88 -5.66 6.41
N TRP A 135 -20.48 -4.49 5.93
CA TRP A 135 -21.06 -3.81 4.78
C TRP A 135 -20.25 -4.00 3.50
N GLN A 136 -19.26 -4.91 3.51
CA GLN A 136 -18.31 -5.15 2.42
C GLN A 136 -18.94 -5.21 1.02
N THR A 137 -20.11 -5.85 0.88
CA THR A 137 -20.80 -5.95 -0.42
C THR A 137 -21.40 -4.63 -0.86
N ASN A 138 -22.01 -3.88 0.06
CA ASN A 138 -22.57 -2.56 -0.24
C ASN A 138 -21.45 -1.57 -0.60
N ASP A 139 -20.38 -1.61 0.18
CA ASP A 139 -19.19 -0.79 -0.04
C ASP A 139 -18.55 -1.06 -1.40
N ALA A 140 -18.37 -2.34 -1.79
CA ALA A 140 -17.84 -2.70 -3.10
C ALA A 140 -18.70 -2.20 -4.25
N VAL A 141 -20.03 -2.31 -4.14
CA VAL A 141 -20.97 -1.81 -5.16
C VAL A 141 -20.92 -0.28 -5.24
N ARG A 142 -20.89 0.42 -4.10
CA ARG A 142 -20.75 1.88 -4.06
C ARG A 142 -19.42 2.35 -4.62
N ALA A 143 -18.34 1.64 -4.31
CA ALA A 143 -17.01 1.87 -4.88
C ALA A 143 -17.05 1.74 -6.41
N ALA A 144 -17.69 0.69 -6.94
CA ALA A 144 -17.79 0.49 -8.39
C ALA A 144 -18.50 1.66 -9.10
N PHE A 145 -19.62 2.16 -8.55
CA PHE A 145 -20.29 3.35 -9.11
C PHE A 145 -19.42 4.60 -9.02
N ALA A 146 -18.75 4.81 -7.87
CA ALA A 146 -17.86 5.95 -7.68
C ALA A 146 -16.62 5.87 -8.60
N MET A 147 -16.11 4.67 -8.89
CA MET A 147 -15.01 4.45 -9.83
C MET A 147 -15.42 4.83 -11.25
N GLN A 148 -16.62 4.43 -11.69
CA GLN A 148 -17.14 4.84 -12.99
C GLN A 148 -17.32 6.36 -13.09
N ALA A 149 -17.86 7.02 -12.05
CA ALA A 149 -17.98 8.47 -12.02
C ALA A 149 -16.60 9.16 -12.05
N SER A 150 -15.64 8.69 -11.25
CA SER A 150 -14.28 9.23 -11.24
C SER A 150 -13.55 9.00 -12.57
N LEU A 151 -13.84 7.92 -13.30
CA LEU A 151 -13.28 7.67 -14.63
C LEU A 151 -13.86 8.64 -15.66
N ALA A 152 -15.17 8.95 -15.57
CA ALA A 152 -15.78 9.96 -16.44
C ALA A 152 -15.12 11.33 -16.25
N GLU A 153 -14.82 11.74 -15.01
CA GLU A 153 -14.07 12.97 -14.73
C GLU A 153 -12.63 12.94 -15.25
N LEU A 154 -11.96 11.78 -15.16
CA LEU A 154 -10.62 11.59 -15.74
C LEU A 154 -10.67 11.75 -17.27
N ASN A 155 -11.67 11.16 -17.92
CA ASN A 155 -11.85 11.26 -19.36
C ASN A 155 -12.07 12.68 -19.86
N VAL A 156 -12.74 13.54 -19.09
CA VAL A 156 -12.86 14.97 -19.44
C VAL A 156 -11.48 15.63 -19.54
N ARG A 157 -10.58 15.34 -18.59
CA ARG A 157 -9.20 15.87 -18.64
C ARG A 157 -8.36 15.23 -19.74
N LEU A 158 -8.43 13.90 -19.89
CA LEU A 158 -7.71 13.21 -20.96
C LEU A 158 -8.11 13.76 -22.34
N ALA A 159 -9.40 13.98 -22.57
CA ALA A 159 -9.89 14.56 -23.81
C ALA A 159 -9.39 16.01 -24.02
N ALA A 160 -9.34 16.83 -22.97
CA ALA A 160 -8.79 18.18 -23.04
C ALA A 160 -7.29 18.18 -23.43
N ASP A 161 -6.55 17.17 -22.97
CA ASP A 161 -5.14 16.96 -23.31
C ASP A 161 -4.93 16.20 -24.64
N GLN A 162 -5.99 15.98 -25.43
CA GLN A 162 -5.95 15.19 -26.68
C GLN A 162 -5.46 13.75 -26.49
N ARG A 163 -5.67 13.19 -25.30
CA ARG A 163 -5.36 11.79 -24.95
C ARG A 163 -6.61 10.91 -25.11
N PRO A 164 -6.42 9.62 -25.43
CA PRO A 164 -7.55 8.70 -25.55
C PRO A 164 -8.31 8.57 -24.23
N THR A 165 -9.63 8.45 -24.33
CA THR A 165 -10.50 8.19 -23.17
C THR A 165 -10.50 6.71 -22.83
N LEU A 166 -10.73 6.43 -21.56
CA LEU A 166 -10.72 5.09 -20.97
C LEU A 166 -12.14 4.61 -20.72
N ALA A 167 -12.36 3.31 -20.80
CA ALA A 167 -13.58 2.65 -20.35
C ALA A 167 -13.18 1.45 -19.48
N MET A 168 -14.00 1.10 -18.48
CA MET A 168 -13.71 -0.04 -17.61
C MET A 168 -14.88 -1.02 -17.50
N GLY A 169 -14.56 -2.30 -17.33
CA GLY A 169 -15.47 -3.31 -16.80
C GLY A 169 -15.22 -3.51 -15.31
N ILE A 170 -16.26 -3.78 -14.51
CA ILE A 170 -16.12 -4.08 -13.08
C ILE A 170 -16.94 -5.34 -12.77
N GLY A 171 -16.27 -6.38 -12.27
CA GLY A 171 -16.88 -7.58 -11.71
C GLY A 171 -16.80 -7.57 -10.19
N ILE A 172 -17.89 -7.97 -9.51
CA ILE A 172 -17.93 -8.10 -8.05
C ILE A 172 -18.43 -9.48 -7.68
N HIS A 173 -17.76 -10.14 -6.74
CA HIS A 173 -18.20 -11.43 -6.24
C HIS A 173 -17.87 -11.58 -4.74
N ARG A 174 -18.82 -12.12 -3.97
CA ARG A 174 -18.65 -12.43 -2.55
C ARG A 174 -18.53 -13.94 -2.37
N GLY A 175 -17.58 -14.36 -1.55
CA GLY A 175 -17.44 -15.76 -1.17
C GLY A 175 -16.28 -16.03 -0.24
N VAL A 176 -16.12 -17.30 0.12
CA VAL A 176 -15.11 -17.75 1.08
C VAL A 176 -13.76 -17.89 0.37
N VAL A 177 -12.74 -17.26 0.97
CA VAL A 177 -11.35 -17.35 0.57
C VAL A 177 -10.48 -17.75 1.76
N VAL A 178 -9.27 -18.19 1.47
CA VAL A 178 -8.18 -18.26 2.43
C VAL A 178 -7.34 -17.00 2.24
N ALA A 179 -7.29 -16.14 3.25
CA ALA A 179 -6.51 -14.90 3.25
C ALA A 179 -5.25 -15.06 4.11
N GLY A 180 -4.13 -14.50 3.67
CA GLY A 180 -2.88 -14.51 4.43
C GLY A 180 -1.68 -14.10 3.60
N VAL A 181 -0.51 -14.05 4.23
CA VAL A 181 0.75 -13.84 3.54
C VAL A 181 1.13 -15.11 2.79
N ILE A 182 1.26 -15.00 1.47
CA ILE A 182 1.56 -16.09 0.55
C ILE A 182 2.81 -15.68 -0.24
N GLY A 183 3.75 -16.59 -0.40
CA GLY A 183 4.97 -16.29 -1.15
C GLY A 183 6.09 -17.31 -0.95
N SER A 184 7.28 -16.92 -1.39
CA SER A 184 8.54 -17.64 -1.19
C SER A 184 9.36 -16.97 -0.08
N ALA A 185 10.58 -17.48 0.17
CA ALA A 185 11.51 -16.82 1.08
C ALA A 185 11.96 -15.41 0.60
N GLU A 186 11.84 -15.12 -0.69
CA GLU A 186 12.35 -13.90 -1.31
C GLU A 186 11.27 -12.86 -1.59
N LEU A 187 10.01 -13.31 -1.80
CA LEU A 187 8.89 -12.42 -2.11
C LEU A 187 7.62 -12.95 -1.45
N VAL A 188 6.98 -12.09 -0.67
CA VAL A 188 5.74 -12.37 0.05
C VAL A 188 4.71 -11.29 -0.23
N GLU A 189 3.46 -11.69 -0.39
CA GLU A 189 2.33 -10.79 -0.60
C GLU A 189 1.17 -11.20 0.29
N TYR A 190 0.42 -10.22 0.81
CA TYR A 190 -0.87 -10.52 1.39
C TYR A 190 -1.86 -10.81 0.26
N GLY A 191 -2.26 -12.08 0.16
CA GLY A 191 -3.09 -12.57 -0.92
C GLY A 191 -4.32 -13.29 -0.40
N VAL A 192 -5.24 -13.53 -1.32
CA VAL A 192 -6.42 -14.37 -1.11
C VAL A 192 -6.43 -15.49 -2.12
N ILE A 193 -6.68 -16.72 -1.66
CA ILE A 193 -6.80 -17.92 -2.48
C ILE A 193 -8.21 -18.46 -2.35
N GLY A 194 -8.88 -18.72 -3.46
CA GLY A 194 -10.20 -19.34 -3.47
C GLY A 194 -10.87 -19.26 -4.83
N SER A 195 -11.89 -20.11 -5.05
CA SER A 195 -12.69 -20.08 -6.28
C SER A 195 -13.36 -18.72 -6.49
N THR A 196 -13.67 -18.00 -5.41
CA THR A 196 -14.23 -16.64 -5.42
C THR A 196 -13.39 -15.65 -6.23
N VAL A 197 -12.05 -15.69 -6.10
CA VAL A 197 -11.15 -14.81 -6.86
C VAL A 197 -11.22 -15.13 -8.35
N ASN A 198 -11.24 -16.41 -8.69
CA ASN A 198 -11.32 -16.90 -10.07
C ASN A 198 -12.70 -16.68 -10.72
N VAL A 199 -13.76 -16.49 -9.93
CA VAL A 199 -15.10 -16.15 -10.44
C VAL A 199 -15.20 -14.65 -10.68
N ALA A 200 -14.66 -13.82 -9.76
CA ALA A 200 -14.65 -12.37 -9.92
C ALA A 200 -13.93 -11.93 -11.19
N SER A 201 -12.77 -12.53 -11.50
CA SER A 201 -12.02 -12.22 -12.72
C SER A 201 -12.81 -12.55 -14.00
N ARG A 202 -13.50 -13.70 -14.04
CA ARG A 202 -14.31 -14.10 -15.20
C ARG A 202 -15.55 -13.24 -15.41
N VAL A 203 -16.16 -12.73 -14.34
CA VAL A 203 -17.36 -11.88 -14.44
C VAL A 203 -17.04 -10.53 -15.08
N GLN A 204 -15.81 -10.02 -14.91
CA GLN A 204 -15.41 -8.75 -15.52
C GLN A 204 -15.25 -8.83 -17.04
N GLU A 205 -14.96 -10.02 -17.59
CA GLU A 205 -14.83 -10.25 -19.03
C GLU A 205 -16.18 -10.27 -19.78
N LEU A 206 -17.32 -10.31 -19.06
CA LEU A 206 -18.68 -10.28 -19.60
C LEU A 206 -19.17 -8.85 -19.88
#